data_AF-A0A1G9HYD5-F1
#
_entry.id   AF-A0A1G9HYD5-F1
#
_cell.length_a   1.000
_cell.length_b   1.000
_cell.length_c   1.000
_cell.angle_alpha   90.00
_cell.angle_beta   90.00
_cell.angle_gamma   90.00
#
_symmetry.space_group_name_H-M   'P 1'
#
loop_
_entity.id
_entity.type
_entity.pdbx_description
1 polymer ?
#
loop_
_entity_poly.entity_id
_entity_poly.type
_entity_poly.pdbx_seq_one_letter_code
_entity_poly.pdbx_strand_id
1 'polypeptide(L)' 'MVNDLIKHLEERDVYISPTMKAEILQAQRLSDDVISMMNWFGRVMTALSSLRKNVVLGDAEASKG' A
#
# COMPACT_ATOMS: atom_id res chain seq x y z
N MET A 1 -0.69 13.54 -9.78
CA MET A 1 -0.06 13.39 -8.44
C MET A 1 -0.28 14.67 -7.63
N VAL A 2 -0.12 14.66 -6.30
CA VAL A 2 -0.41 15.84 -5.44
C VAL A 2 0.35 17.12 -5.86
N ASN A 3 1.54 16.99 -6.43
CA ASN A 3 2.23 18.14 -7.04
C ASN A 3 1.42 18.79 -8.18
N ASP A 4 0.68 18.01 -8.96
CA ASP A 4 -0.21 18.53 -10.00
C ASP A 4 -1.44 19.22 -9.40
N LEU A 5 -1.95 18.72 -8.27
CA LEU A 5 -3.04 19.35 -7.53
C LEU A 5 -2.62 20.72 -6.99
N ILE A 6 -1.44 20.80 -6.35
CA ILE A 6 -0.89 22.05 -5.84
C ILE A 6 -0.68 23.04 -7.01
N LYS A 7 -0.10 22.57 -8.12
CA LYS A 7 0.11 23.37 -9.32
C LYS A 7 -1.20 23.90 -9.90
N HIS A 8 -2.25 23.07 -10.00
CA HIS A 8 -3.57 23.50 -10.48
C HIS A 8 -4.25 24.51 -9.56
N LEU A 9 -4.03 24.43 -8.26
CA LEU A 9 -4.56 25.39 -7.31
C LEU A 9 -3.82 26.73 -7.42
N GLU A 10 -2.49 26.70 -7.55
CA GLU A 10 -1.67 27.88 -7.82
C GLU A 10 -2.05 28.53 -9.18
N GLU A 11 -2.31 27.74 -10.23
CA GLU A 11 -2.78 28.21 -11.55
C GLU A 11 -4.18 28.85 -11.53
N ARG A 12 -5.00 28.58 -10.50
CA ARG A 12 -6.34 29.12 -10.32
C ARG A 12 -6.38 30.29 -9.33
N ASP A 13 -5.23 30.90 -9.02
CA ASP A 13 -5.09 31.96 -8.01
C ASP A 13 -5.59 31.58 -6.61
N VAL A 14 -5.64 30.28 -6.30
CA VAL A 14 -5.97 29.81 -4.95
C VAL A 14 -4.72 29.93 -4.09
N TYR A 15 -4.72 30.86 -3.14
CA TYR A 15 -3.64 30.97 -2.18
C TYR A 15 -3.62 29.74 -1.27
N ILE A 16 -2.54 28.96 -1.36
CA ILE A 16 -2.23 27.90 -0.42
C ILE A 16 -1.13 28.40 0.52
N SER A 17 -1.43 28.42 1.82
CA SER A 17 -0.41 28.76 2.81
C SER A 17 0.71 27.70 2.83
N PRO A 18 1.94 28.06 3.21
CA PRO A 18 3.03 27.08 3.35
C PRO A 18 2.66 25.91 4.26
N THR A 19 1.90 26.17 5.33
CA THR A 19 1.41 25.14 6.26
C THR A 19 0.47 24.17 5.58
N MET A 20 -0.51 24.68 4.81
CA MET A 20 -1.47 23.84 4.12
C MET A 20 -0.81 22.99 3.02
N LYS A 21 0.22 23.54 2.35
CA LYS A 21 1.04 22.77 1.40
C LYS A 21 1.77 21.61 2.07
N ALA A 22 2.31 21.83 3.28
CA ALA A 22 2.97 20.78 4.05
C ALA A 22 1.99 19.68 4.50
N GLU A 23 0.80 20.05 4.95
CA GLU A 23 -0.26 19.10 5.34
C GLU A 23 -0.70 18.23 4.16
N ILE A 24 -0.92 18.82 2.98
CA ILE A 24 -1.30 18.08 1.76
C ILE A 24 -0.21 17.06 1.39
N LEU A 25 1.06 17.45 1.44
CA LEU A 25 2.18 16.55 1.16
C LEU A 25 2.32 15.44 2.21
N GLN A 26 2.07 15.74 3.49
CA GLN A 26 2.09 14.76 4.56
C GLN A 26 0.97 13.73 4.41
N ALA A 27 -0.24 14.18 4.05
CA ALA A 27 -1.37 13.29 3.79
C ALA A 27 -1.08 12.32 2.63
N GLN A 28 -0.40 12.77 1.58
CA GLN A 28 0.02 11.90 0.49
C GLN A 28 0.98 10.81 0.97
N ARG A 29 2.02 11.19 1.72
CA ARG A 29 3.01 10.25 2.27
C ARG A 29 2.34 9.18 3.14
N LEU A 30 1.42 9.59 4.02
CA LEU A 30 0.64 8.67 4.86
C LEU A 30 -0.20 7.70 4.01
N SER A 31 -0.84 8.18 2.95
CA SER A 31 -1.58 7.34 2.03
C SER A 31 -0.69 6.31 1.33
N ASP A 32 0.47 6.74 0.83
CA ASP A 32 1.43 5.86 0.15
C ASP A 32 1.98 4.78 1.11
N ASP A 33 2.26 5.15 2.36
CA ASP A 33 2.69 4.21 3.41
C ASP A 33 1.61 3.18 3.75
N VAL A 34 0.34 3.59 3.86
CA VAL A 34 -0.78 2.68 4.10
C VAL A 34 -0.93 1.68 2.95
N ILE A 35 -0.87 2.15 1.71
CA ILE A 35 -0.93 1.28 0.51
C ILE A 35 0.23 0.28 0.51
N SER A 36 1.44 0.73 0.82
CA SER A 36 2.63 -0.12 0.93
C SER A 36 2.44 -1.23 1.98
N MET A 37 1.91 -0.86 3.15
CA MET A 37 1.64 -1.78 4.24
C MET A 37 0.58 -2.83 3.85
N MET A 38 -0.52 -2.40 3.22
CA MET A 38 -1.56 -3.31 2.72
C MET A 38 -1.00 -4.32 1.71
N ASN A 39 -0.14 -3.85 0.79
CA ASN A 39 0.52 -4.72 -0.18
C ASN A 39 1.44 -5.74 0.50
N TRP A 40 2.20 -5.32 1.52
CA TRP A 40 3.03 -6.21 2.31
C TRP A 40 2.20 -7.30 3.01
N PHE A 41 1.12 -6.92 3.69
CA PHE A 41 0.19 -7.87 4.31
C PHE A 41 -0.39 -8.85 3.29
N GLY A 42 -0.81 -8.37 2.11
CA GLY A 42 -1.30 -9.23 1.03
C GLY A 42 -0.26 -10.27 0.58
N ARG A 43 1.01 -9.86 0.44
CA ARG A 43 2.12 -10.78 0.10
C ARG A 43 2.35 -11.82 1.19
N VAL A 44 2.38 -11.42 2.45
CA VAL A 44 2.55 -12.34 3.59
C VAL A 44 1.42 -13.37 3.65
N MET A 45 0.17 -12.94 3.51
CA MET A 45 -0.98 -13.84 3.53
C MET A 45 -0.97 -14.82 2.35
N THR A 46 -0.52 -14.37 1.17
CA THR A 46 -0.37 -15.23 -0.02
C THR A 46 0.72 -16.29 0.20
N ALA A 47 1.86 -15.89 0.78
CA ALA A 47 2.95 -16.81 1.11
C ALA A 47 2.51 -17.85 2.15
N LEU A 48 1.81 -17.43 3.22
CA LEU A 48 1.26 -18.34 4.24
C LEU A 48 0.25 -19.33 3.65
N SER A 49 -0.65 -18.87 2.78
CA SER A 49 -1.62 -19.74 2.10
C SER A 49 -0.92 -20.77 1.22
N SER A 50 0.13 -20.38 0.52
CA SER A 50 0.92 -21.27 -0.34
C SER A 50 1.70 -22.31 0.49
N LEU A 51 2.30 -21.90 1.60
CA LEU A 51 2.97 -22.80 2.53
C LEU A 51 1.97 -23.84 3.09
N ARG A 52 0.79 -23.39 3.53
CA ARG A 52 -0.26 -24.29 4.04
C ARG A 52 -0.69 -25.33 3.00
N LYS A 53 -0.85 -24.93 1.73
CA LYS A 53 -1.18 -25.87 0.64
C LYS A 53 -0.10 -26.92 0.45
N ASN A 54 1.17 -26.52 0.49
CA ASN A 54 2.29 -27.45 0.33
C ASN A 54 2.40 -28.44 1.51
N VAL A 55 2.15 -28.00 2.74
CA VAL A 55 2.15 -28.88 3.92
C VAL A 55 1.02 -29.93 3.85
N VAL A 56 -0.19 -29.53 3.45
CA VAL A 56 -1.34 -30.46 3.33
C VAL A 56 -1.15 -31.48 2.21
N LEU A 57 -0.51 -31.11 1.10
CA LEU A 57 -0.17 -32.05 0.03
C LEU A 57 0.94 -33.03 0.45
N GLY A 58 1.91 -32.59 1.25
CA GLY A 58 2.98 -33.44 1.78
C GLY A 58 2.46 -34.58 2.67
N ASP A 59 1.46 -34.31 3.53
CA ASP A 59 0.82 -35.35 4.36
C ASP A 59 -0.05 -36.31 3.53
N ALA A 60 -0.70 -35.81 2.46
CA ALA A 60 -1.54 -36.63 1.60
C ALA A 60 -0.74 -37.62 0.72
N GLU A 61 0.51 -37.30 0.39
CA GLU A 61 1.41 -38.21 -0.32
C GLU A 61 2.12 -39.20 0.63
N ALA A 62 2.43 -38.79 1.87
CA ALA A 62 3.04 -39.67 2.86
C ALA A 62 2.10 -40.80 3.37
N SER A 63 0.78 -40.61 3.29
CA SER A 63 -0.22 -41.61 3.74
C SER A 63 -0.58 -42.67 2.69
N LYS A 64 0.06 -42.69 1.51
CA LYS A 64 -0.18 -43.67 0.45
C LYS A 64 0.94 -44.73 0.28
N GLY A 65 1.89 -44.79 1.21
CA GLY A 65 2.97 -45.80 1.24
C GLY A 65 2.68 -46.92 2.22
#